data_AF-A0A317JDY0-F1
#
_entry.id   AF-A0A317JDY0-F1
#
_cell.length_a   1.000
_cell.length_b   1.000
_cell.length_c   1.000
_cell.angle_alpha   90.00
_cell.angle_beta   90.00
_cell.angle_gamma   90.00
#
_symmetry.space_group_name_H-M   'P 1'
#
loop_
_entity.id
_entity.type
_entity.pdbx_description
1 polymer ?
#
loop_
_entity_poly.entity_id
_entity_poly.type
_entity_poly.pdbx_seq_one_letter_code
_entity_poly.pdbx_strand_id
1 'polypeptide(L)'
;MGYHGRPQAITSSHSLLQEYSSLISFFKGCNFLVHEAQYTPSEYQHKVGWGHSSVANASVLIKHTDTSHWIVTHHDPMHTDENLLHKIQLHRDVLIDCNIDCHFEMAFDGLLLPL
;
A
#
# COMPACT_ATOMS: atom_id res chain seq x y z
N MET A 1 -3.08 9.69 -9.99
CA MET A 1 -3.54 10.80 -9.13
C MET A 1 -2.98 10.64 -7.73
N GLY A 2 -2.62 11.72 -7.05
CA GLY A 2 -2.24 11.66 -5.65
C GLY A 2 -3.45 11.84 -4.74
N TYR A 3 -3.90 10.77 -4.10
CA TYR A 3 -4.93 10.88 -3.07
C TYR A 3 -4.28 11.20 -1.72
N HIS A 4 -4.89 12.14 -0.99
CA HIS A 4 -4.43 12.61 0.32
C HIS A 4 -5.49 12.47 1.42
N GLY A 5 -6.68 12.01 1.06
CA GLY A 5 -7.74 11.78 2.03
C GLY A 5 -7.55 10.47 2.79
N ARG A 6 -8.56 10.14 3.60
CA ARG A 6 -8.57 8.90 4.39
C ARG A 6 -8.90 7.71 3.46
N PRO A 7 -8.10 6.64 3.43
CA PRO A 7 -8.34 5.47 2.57
C PRO A 7 -9.76 4.89 2.66
N GLN A 8 -10.40 4.98 3.84
CA GLN A 8 -11.76 4.53 4.09
C GLN A 8 -12.82 5.22 3.23
N ALA A 9 -12.57 6.46 2.82
CA ALA A 9 -13.50 7.20 1.97
C ALA A 9 -13.51 6.69 0.52
N ILE A 10 -12.56 5.84 0.12
CA ILE A 10 -12.49 5.26 -1.21
C ILE A 10 -13.23 3.93 -1.25
N THR A 11 -14.52 3.99 -1.59
CA THR A 11 -15.37 2.82 -1.83
C THR A 11 -15.21 2.28 -3.25
N SER A 12 -15.73 1.09 -3.54
CA SER A 12 -15.66 0.44 -4.85
C SER A 12 -16.27 1.25 -6.01
N SER A 13 -17.19 2.17 -5.71
CA SER A 13 -17.81 3.07 -6.69
C SER A 13 -17.07 4.40 -6.87
N HIS A 14 -16.02 4.66 -6.08
CA HIS A 14 -15.28 5.91 -6.12
C HIS A 14 -14.57 6.08 -7.47
N SER A 15 -14.69 7.25 -8.09
CA SER A 15 -14.15 7.53 -9.43
C SER A 15 -12.66 7.24 -9.57
N LEU A 16 -11.88 7.56 -8.53
CA LEU A 16 -10.44 7.23 -8.47
C LEU A 16 -10.13 5.76 -8.73
N LEU A 17 -10.98 4.81 -8.33
CA LEU A 17 -10.72 3.39 -8.59
C LEU A 17 -11.01 2.98 -10.02
N GLN A 18 -11.86 3.72 -10.75
CA GLN A 18 -12.25 3.36 -12.11
C GLN A 18 -11.02 3.31 -13.03
N GLU A 19 -10.07 4.24 -12.83
CA GLU A 19 -8.80 4.27 -13.57
C GLU A 19 -7.90 3.06 -13.27
N TYR A 20 -8.04 2.46 -12.09
CA TYR A 20 -7.26 1.29 -11.66
C TYR A 20 -8.04 -0.04 -11.75
N SER A 21 -9.25 -0.02 -12.32
CA SER A 21 -10.14 -1.20 -12.36
C SER A 21 -9.49 -2.42 -13.02
N SER A 22 -8.80 -2.23 -14.15
CA SER A 22 -8.06 -3.30 -14.83
C SER A 22 -6.94 -3.88 -13.96
N LEU A 23 -6.22 -3.03 -13.22
CA LEU A 23 -5.13 -3.45 -12.34
C LEU A 23 -5.66 -4.20 -11.11
N ILE A 24 -6.74 -3.69 -10.51
CA ILE A 24 -7.43 -4.34 -9.39
C ILE A 24 -7.94 -5.71 -9.83
N SER A 25 -8.57 -5.80 -11.01
CA SER A 25 -9.04 -7.07 -11.56
C SER A 25 -7.90 -8.05 -11.84
N PHE A 26 -6.73 -7.56 -12.24
CA PHE A 26 -5.55 -8.40 -12.47
C PHE A 26 -5.00 -9.00 -11.17
N PHE A 27 -5.00 -8.22 -10.08
CA PHE A 27 -4.54 -8.69 -8.77
C PHE A 27 -5.58 -9.46 -7.96
N LYS A 28 -6.83 -9.48 -8.42
CA LYS A 28 -7.95 -9.98 -7.61
C LYS A 28 -7.74 -11.44 -7.18
N GLY A 29 -7.77 -11.68 -5.86
CA GLY A 29 -7.66 -13.01 -5.25
C GLY A 29 -6.26 -13.62 -5.26
N CYS A 30 -5.21 -12.83 -5.54
CA CYS A 30 -3.85 -13.34 -5.43
C CYS A 30 -3.47 -13.66 -3.97
N ASN A 31 -2.73 -14.75 -3.76
CA ASN A 31 -2.24 -15.12 -2.42
C ASN A 31 -1.17 -14.14 -1.92
N PHE A 32 -0.24 -13.76 -2.80
CA PHE A 32 0.83 -12.81 -2.51
C PHE A 32 0.83 -11.68 -3.55
N LEU A 33 0.86 -10.45 -3.08
CA LEU A 33 1.06 -9.25 -3.89
C LEU A 33 2.32 -8.53 -3.42
N VAL A 34 3.33 -8.46 -4.28
CA VAL A 34 4.51 -7.63 -4.06
C VAL A 34 4.23 -6.25 -4.64
N HIS A 35 4.10 -5.24 -3.80
CA HIS A 35 3.74 -3.88 -4.23
C HIS A 35 4.32 -2.84 -3.28
N GLU A 36 4.76 -1.70 -3.82
CA GLU A 36 5.37 -0.63 -3.04
C GLU A 36 4.37 0.20 -2.21
N ALA A 37 4.90 0.83 -1.17
CA ALA A 37 4.26 1.93 -0.45
C ALA A 37 5.36 2.86 0.06
N GLN A 38 6.06 3.50 -0.86
CA GLN A 38 7.32 4.18 -0.59
C GLN A 38 7.18 5.29 0.45
N TYR A 39 6.09 6.07 0.39
CA TYR A 39 5.94 7.28 1.19
C TYR A 39 4.95 7.15 2.35
N THR A 40 5.15 7.92 3.40
CA THR A 40 4.10 8.25 4.35
C THR A 40 3.08 9.22 3.71
N PRO A 41 1.84 9.32 4.22
CA PRO A 41 0.86 10.30 3.74
C PRO A 41 1.37 11.75 3.78
N SER A 42 2.15 12.11 4.82
CA SER A 42 2.76 13.43 4.97
C SER A 42 3.81 13.70 3.91
N GLU A 43 4.72 12.75 3.64
CA GLU A 43 5.71 12.91 2.56
C GLU A 43 5.04 13.00 1.20
N TYR A 44 3.99 12.20 1.00
CA TYR A 44 3.31 12.11 -0.28
C TYR A 44 2.68 13.42 -0.74
N GLN A 45 2.30 14.32 0.20
CA GLN A 45 1.82 15.68 -0.11
C GLN A 45 2.79 16.46 -1.01
N HIS A 46 4.08 16.18 -0.91
CA HIS A 46 5.13 16.84 -1.69
C HIS A 46 5.73 15.95 -2.79
N LYS A 47 5.19 14.75 -3.01
CA LYS A 47 5.72 13.72 -3.92
C LYS A 47 4.68 13.23 -4.95
N VAL A 48 3.55 13.91 -5.07
CA VAL A 48 2.57 13.62 -6.12
C VAL A 48 3.22 13.76 -7.49
N GLY A 49 3.01 12.77 -8.35
CA GLY A 49 3.57 12.73 -9.70
C GLY A 49 4.98 12.15 -9.80
N TRP A 50 5.60 11.76 -8.68
CA TRP A 50 6.94 11.16 -8.68
C TRP A 50 6.95 9.66 -9.05
N GLY A 51 5.77 9.05 -9.26
CA GLY A 51 5.65 7.66 -9.71
C GLY A 51 5.59 6.60 -8.62
N HIS A 52 5.38 6.98 -7.36
CA HIS A 52 5.24 6.05 -6.23
C HIS A 52 3.97 6.32 -5.40
N SER A 53 3.71 5.46 -4.44
CA SER A 53 2.52 5.46 -3.60
C SER A 53 2.84 5.85 -2.16
N SER A 54 1.81 6.35 -1.47
CA SER A 54 1.84 6.40 -0.01
C SER A 54 1.30 5.10 0.57
N VAL A 55 1.56 4.84 1.85
CA VAL A 55 0.92 3.74 2.61
C VAL A 55 -0.60 3.78 2.48
N ALA A 56 -1.19 4.97 2.60
CA ALA A 56 -2.63 5.19 2.45
C ALA A 56 -3.13 4.80 1.05
N ASN A 57 -2.45 5.23 -0.01
CA ASN A 57 -2.87 4.98 -1.38
C ASN A 57 -2.69 3.51 -1.78
N ALA A 58 -1.57 2.89 -1.39
CA ALA A 58 -1.37 1.47 -1.62
C ALA A 58 -2.41 0.63 -0.87
N SER A 59 -2.74 0.99 0.37
CA SER A 59 -3.78 0.29 1.15
C SER A 59 -5.16 0.35 0.50
N VAL A 60 -5.51 1.46 -0.17
CA VAL A 60 -6.73 1.52 -0.99
C VAL A 60 -6.70 0.46 -2.09
N LEU A 61 -5.58 0.32 -2.80
CA LEU A 61 -5.44 -0.73 -3.82
C LEU A 61 -5.63 -2.12 -3.20
N ILE A 62 -4.86 -2.44 -2.15
CA ILE A 62 -4.92 -3.74 -1.46
C ILE A 62 -6.33 -4.09 -0.98
N LYS A 63 -7.06 -3.11 -0.46
CA LYS A 63 -8.44 -3.28 -0.01
C LYS A 63 -9.37 -3.84 -1.10
N HIS A 64 -9.13 -3.47 -2.35
CA HIS A 64 -10.01 -3.84 -3.46
C HIS A 64 -9.53 -5.06 -4.25
N THR A 65 -8.37 -5.65 -3.91
CA THR A 65 -7.81 -6.83 -4.58
C THR A 65 -8.12 -8.15 -3.88
N ASP A 66 -8.70 -8.15 -2.68
CA ASP A 66 -8.93 -9.37 -1.89
C ASP A 66 -7.64 -10.24 -1.73
N THR A 67 -6.49 -9.58 -1.57
CA THR A 67 -5.18 -10.23 -1.45
C THR A 67 -4.91 -10.72 -0.03
N SER A 68 -4.40 -11.95 0.11
CA SER A 68 -4.09 -12.52 1.43
C SER A 68 -2.81 -11.95 2.06
N HIS A 69 -1.73 -11.81 1.28
CA HIS A 69 -0.43 -11.32 1.74
C HIS A 69 0.08 -10.16 0.89
N TRP A 70 0.40 -9.03 1.52
CA TRP A 70 1.02 -7.87 0.89
C TRP A 70 2.49 -7.75 1.30
N ILE A 71 3.40 -7.92 0.33
CA ILE A 71 4.83 -7.78 0.54
C ILE A 71 5.27 -6.39 0.06
N VAL A 72 5.62 -5.52 1.00
CA VAL A 72 5.94 -4.11 0.75
C VAL A 72 7.42 -3.97 0.40
N THR A 73 7.72 -3.51 -0.81
CA THR A 73 9.10 -3.31 -1.28
C THR A 73 9.32 -1.88 -1.80
N HIS A 74 10.52 -1.61 -2.33
CA HIS A 74 10.89 -0.32 -2.93
C HIS A 74 10.81 0.82 -1.90
N HIS A 75 11.44 0.61 -0.76
CA HIS A 75 11.56 1.61 0.30
C HIS A 75 12.33 2.83 -0.19
N ASP A 76 12.04 4.00 0.39
CA ASP A 76 12.77 5.21 0.01
C ASP A 76 14.23 5.07 0.45
N PRO A 77 15.22 5.30 -0.43
CA PRO A 77 16.64 5.20 -0.07
C PRO A 77 17.08 6.16 1.04
N MET A 78 16.29 7.21 1.29
CA MET A 78 16.53 8.17 2.38
C MET A 78 15.89 7.76 3.71
N HIS A 79 15.07 6.70 3.74
CA HIS A 79 14.50 6.17 4.98
C HIS A 79 15.53 5.34 5.74
N THR A 80 15.72 5.68 7.01
CA THR A 80 16.48 4.86 7.97
C THR A 80 15.62 3.69 8.47
N ASP A 81 16.23 2.72 9.15
CA ASP A 81 15.50 1.66 9.84
C ASP A 81 14.43 2.20 10.79
N GLU A 82 14.70 3.30 11.49
CA GLU A 82 13.73 3.96 12.36
C GLU A 82 12.52 4.49 11.57
N ASN A 83 12.75 5.05 10.38
CA ASN A 83 11.64 5.45 9.51
C ASN A 83 10.82 4.23 9.05
N LEU A 84 11.46 3.10 8.75
CA LEU A 84 10.78 1.87 8.37
C LEU A 84 9.97 1.28 9.54
N LEU A 85 10.48 1.33 10.77
CA LEU A 85 9.72 0.92 11.97
C LEU A 85 8.46 1.77 12.16
N HIS A 86 8.56 3.08 11.99
CA HIS A 86 7.38 3.96 12.00
C HIS A 86 6.40 3.63 10.87
N LYS A 87 6.90 3.34 9.66
CA LYS A 87 6.05 2.89 8.55
C LYS A 87 5.36 1.57 8.85
N ILE A 88 6.01 0.60 9.49
CA ILE A 88 5.39 -0.67 9.91
C ILE A 88 4.19 -0.39 10.81
N GLN A 89 4.33 0.50 11.79
CA GLN A 89 3.20 0.88 12.64
C GLN A 89 2.08 1.54 11.84
N LEU A 90 2.43 2.46 10.94
CA LEU A 90 1.45 3.11 10.06
C LEU A 90 0.71 2.13 9.15
N HIS A 91 1.38 1.11 8.59
CA HIS A 91 0.72 0.06 7.82
C HIS A 91 -0.31 -0.69 8.68
N ARG A 92 0.05 -1.07 9.90
CA ARG A 92 -0.87 -1.75 10.84
C ARG A 92 -2.09 -0.89 11.13
N ASP A 93 -1.87 0.37 11.48
CA ASP A 93 -2.94 1.30 11.84
C ASP A 93 -3.91 1.48 10.67
N VAL A 94 -3.39 1.68 9.45
CA VAL A 94 -4.22 1.83 8.25
C VAL A 94 -5.00 0.56 7.93
N LEU A 95 -4.39 -0.63 8.00
CA LEU A 95 -5.09 -1.89 7.76
C LEU A 95 -6.25 -2.10 8.75
N ILE A 96 -6.01 -1.84 10.03
CA ILE A 96 -7.01 -1.92 11.10
C ILE A 96 -8.13 -0.89 10.84
N ASP A 97 -7.78 0.39 10.69
CA ASP A 97 -8.75 1.46 10.53
C ASP A 97 -9.58 1.32 9.24
N CYS A 98 -9.06 0.62 8.23
CA CYS A 98 -9.75 0.39 6.96
C CYS A 98 -10.50 -0.93 6.90
N ASN A 99 -10.38 -1.77 7.93
CA ASN A 99 -10.87 -3.14 7.99
C ASN A 99 -10.41 -3.95 6.78
N ILE A 100 -9.10 -3.92 6.52
CA ILE A 100 -8.44 -4.68 5.44
C ILE A 100 -7.86 -5.95 6.06
N ASP A 101 -8.43 -7.09 5.69
CA ASP A 101 -7.96 -8.41 6.11
C ASP A 101 -6.83 -8.88 5.18
N CYS A 102 -5.63 -8.39 5.43
CA CYS A 102 -4.43 -8.72 4.67
C CYS A 102 -3.22 -8.77 5.61
N HIS A 103 -2.47 -9.87 5.58
CA HIS A 103 -1.18 -9.91 6.26
C HIS A 103 -0.18 -9.09 5.45
N PHE A 104 0.63 -8.25 6.09
CA PHE A 104 1.70 -7.54 5.38
C PHE A 104 3.08 -7.81 5.98
N GLU A 105 4.10 -7.69 5.13
CA GLU A 105 5.51 -7.79 5.52
C GLU A 105 6.35 -6.77 4.76
N MET A 106 7.32 -6.16 5.43
CA MET A 106 8.29 -5.28 4.78
C MET A 106 9.42 -6.13 4.18
N ALA A 107 9.59 -6.06 2.87
CA ALA A 107 10.67 -6.75 2.17
C ALA A 107 12.03 -6.15 2.53
N PHE A 108 13.05 -7.00 2.57
CA PHE A 108 14.45 -6.64 2.73
C PHE A 108 15.32 -7.57 1.87
N ASP A 109 16.55 -7.15 1.60
CA ASP A 109 17.50 -7.94 0.80
C ASP A 109 17.75 -9.30 1.46
N GLY A 110 17.44 -10.37 0.73
CA GLY A 110 17.56 -11.74 1.22
C GLY A 110 16.29 -12.30 1.89
N LEU A 111 15.16 -11.58 1.88
CA LEU A 111 13.87 -12.14 2.31
C LEU A 111 13.51 -13.37 1.46
N LEU A 112 13.11 -14.45 2.12
CA LEU A 112 12.59 -15.67 1.51
C LEU A 112 11.13 -15.87 1.95
N LEU A 113 10.25 -16.07 0.97
CA LEU A 113 8.83 -16.32 1.22
C LEU A 113 8.52 -17.82 1.09
N PRO A 114 7.83 -18.42 2.07
CA PRO A 114 7.37 -19.80 1.97
C PRO A 114 6.10 -19.84 1.10
N LEU A 115 6.27 -20.05 -0.21
CA LEU A 115 5.17 -20.21 -1.16
C LEU A 115 4.56 -21.61 -1.10
#